data_AF-A0A7C1T4F5-F1
#
_entry.id   AF-A0A7C1T4F5-F1
#
_cell.length_a   1.000
_cell.length_b   1.000
_cell.length_c   1.000
_cell.angle_alpha   90.00
_cell.angle_beta   90.00
_cell.angle_gamma   90.00
#
_symmetry.space_group_name_H-M   'P 1'
#
loop_
_entity.id
_entity.type
_entity.pdbx_description
1 polymer ?
#
loop_
_entity_poly.entity_id
_entity_poly.type
_entity_poly.pdbx_seq_one_letter_code
_entity_poly.pdbx_strand_id
1 'polypeptide(L)'
;MTLNLKIVVTAAGLALAAGIVAVAGVGAQTLQTLKVNGPIYKEIVDGKDLIADILPPPLYLIESYALANEVFVHPDTAAVNIPRFDVLKTLYEERREYWKNSTLPDALRAKLYDEVIAKGDRYWSTLQNEVKPALSAGDASAVTPILSRLKVEFHDHETSVNQLVTMASDYLVSRESYAAAESSSRELLVLTLGLL
;
A
#
# COMPACT_ATOMS: atom_id res chain seq x y z
N MET A 1 -38.83 7.56 -56.25
CA MET A 1 -38.46 6.22 -55.76
C MET A 1 -39.16 6.04 -54.41
N THR A 2 -40.21 5.24 -54.33
CA THR A 2 -40.91 4.96 -53.06
C THR A 2 -40.15 3.82 -52.37
N LEU A 3 -39.46 4.10 -51.27
CA LEU A 3 -38.80 3.02 -50.51
C LEU A 3 -39.86 2.12 -49.88
N ASN A 4 -39.66 0.81 -49.99
CA ASN A 4 -40.53 -0.18 -49.35
C ASN A 4 -40.34 -0.11 -47.83
N LEU A 5 -41.40 0.22 -47.10
CA LEU A 5 -41.41 0.37 -45.64
C LEU A 5 -40.77 -0.83 -44.92
N LYS A 6 -40.96 -2.05 -45.44
CA LYS A 6 -40.37 -3.27 -44.87
C LYS A 6 -38.83 -3.23 -44.89
N ILE A 7 -38.25 -2.77 -45.99
CA ILE A 7 -36.79 -2.66 -46.16
C ILE A 7 -36.22 -1.63 -45.18
N VAL A 8 -36.90 -0.48 -45.03
CA VAL A 8 -36.46 0.59 -44.10
C VAL A 8 -36.50 0.10 -42.65
N VAL A 9 -37.58 -0.56 -42.23
CA VAL A 9 -37.73 -1.08 -40.87
C VAL A 9 -36.70 -2.18 -40.58
N THR A 10 -36.48 -3.12 -41.50
CA THR A 10 -35.47 -4.17 -41.33
C THR A 10 -34.05 -3.58 -41.26
N ALA A 11 -33.72 -2.63 -42.13
CA ALA A 11 -32.41 -1.97 -42.12
C ALA A 11 -32.17 -1.20 -40.82
N ALA A 12 -33.18 -0.48 -40.32
CA ALA A 12 -33.09 0.23 -39.05
C ALA A 12 -32.91 -0.73 -37.87
N GLY A 13 -33.64 -1.86 -37.85
CA GLY A 13 -33.50 -2.90 -36.83
C GLY A 13 -32.12 -3.54 -36.81
N LEU A 14 -31.56 -3.87 -37.99
CA LEU A 14 -30.20 -4.41 -38.10
C LEU A 14 -29.14 -3.39 -37.67
N ALA A 15 -29.30 -2.11 -38.06
CA ALA A 15 -28.39 -1.05 -37.65
C ALA A 15 -28.41 -0.85 -36.13
N LEU A 16 -29.59 -0.89 -35.51
CA LEU A 16 -29.73 -0.81 -34.05
C LEU A 16 -29.08 -2.02 -33.36
N ALA A 17 -29.36 -3.24 -33.84
CA ALA A 17 -28.76 -4.46 -33.29
C ALA A 17 -27.23 -4.44 -33.39
N ALA A 18 -26.69 -4.03 -34.54
CA ALA A 18 -25.25 -3.87 -34.74
C ALA A 18 -24.66 -2.82 -33.79
N GLY A 19 -25.36 -1.70 -33.57
CA GLY A 19 -24.95 -0.68 -32.60
C GLY A 19 -24.90 -1.21 -31.17
N ILE A 20 -25.90 -1.98 -30.74
CA ILE A 20 -25.94 -2.60 -29.40
C ILE A 20 -24.78 -3.58 -29.23
N VAL A 21 -24.54 -4.46 -30.21
CA VAL A 21 -23.43 -5.42 -30.19
C VAL A 21 -22.08 -4.69 -30.13
N ALA A 22 -21.91 -3.63 -30.91
CA ALA A 22 -20.68 -2.84 -30.89
C ALA A 22 -20.43 -2.19 -29.51
N VAL A 23 -21.45 -1.57 -28.92
CA VAL A 23 -21.34 -0.96 -27.58
C VAL A 23 -21.05 -2.02 -26.52
N ALA A 24 -21.75 -3.16 -26.55
CA ALA A 24 -21.51 -4.26 -25.61
C ALA A 24 -20.10 -4.83 -25.76
N GLY A 25 -19.62 -5.02 -26.98
CA GLY A 25 -18.27 -5.52 -27.27
C GLY A 25 -17.18 -4.57 -26.76
N VAL A 26 -17.30 -3.27 -27.07
CA VAL A 26 -16.36 -2.25 -26.59
C VAL A 26 -16.40 -2.15 -25.06
N GLY A 27 -17.59 -2.21 -24.46
CA GLY A 27 -17.77 -2.22 -23.01
C GLY A 27 -17.11 -3.42 -22.34
N ALA A 28 -17.30 -4.62 -22.88
CA ALA A 28 -16.68 -5.85 -22.39
C ALA A 28 -15.15 -5.80 -22.49
N GLN A 29 -14.60 -5.36 -23.64
CA GLN A 29 -13.16 -5.20 -23.81
C GLN A 29 -12.57 -4.18 -22.83
N THR A 30 -13.26 -3.05 -22.65
CA THR A 30 -12.85 -2.00 -21.71
C THR A 30 -12.83 -2.54 -20.27
N LEU A 31 -13.89 -3.23 -19.86
CA LEU A 31 -13.98 -3.84 -18.54
C LEU A 31 -12.88 -4.89 -18.33
N GLN A 32 -12.65 -5.77 -19.30
CA GLN A 32 -11.62 -6.80 -19.21
C GLN A 32 -10.20 -6.21 -19.10
N THR A 33 -9.97 -5.06 -19.71
CA THR A 33 -8.68 -4.36 -19.67
C THR A 33 -8.45 -3.65 -18.33
N LEU A 34 -9.50 -3.06 -17.76
CA LEU A 34 -9.41 -2.15 -16.59
C LEU A 34 -9.80 -2.80 -15.25
N LYS A 35 -10.44 -3.97 -15.24
CA LYS A 35 -10.88 -4.63 -14.01
C LYS A 35 -9.70 -5.05 -13.12
N VAL A 36 -10.00 -5.34 -11.84
CA VAL A 36 -9.04 -5.99 -10.92
C VAL A 36 -8.56 -7.30 -11.55
N ASN A 37 -7.25 -7.56 -11.49
CA ASN A 37 -6.54 -8.63 -12.22
C ASN A 37 -6.52 -8.49 -13.75
N GLY A 38 -7.00 -7.38 -14.30
CA GLY A 38 -6.81 -7.01 -15.71
C GLY A 38 -5.40 -6.46 -15.97
N PRO A 39 -4.99 -6.32 -17.24
CA PRO A 39 -3.66 -5.84 -17.63
C PRO A 39 -3.25 -4.52 -16.97
N ILE A 40 -4.13 -3.50 -17.00
CA ILE A 40 -3.80 -2.17 -16.44
C ILE A 40 -3.71 -2.20 -14.92
N TYR A 41 -4.53 -3.01 -14.25
CA TYR A 41 -4.41 -3.22 -12.81
C TYR A 41 -3.05 -3.81 -12.45
N LYS A 42 -2.58 -4.79 -13.23
CA LYS A 42 -1.28 -5.43 -13.01
C LYS A 42 -0.12 -4.44 -13.20
N GLU A 43 -0.17 -3.58 -14.21
CA GLU A 43 0.83 -2.51 -14.38
C GLU A 43 0.88 -1.56 -13.17
N ILE A 44 -0.27 -1.23 -12.58
CA ILE A 44 -0.34 -0.41 -11.36
C ILE A 44 0.27 -1.16 -10.16
N VAL A 45 0.00 -2.45 -10.01
CA VAL A 45 0.59 -3.29 -8.95
C VAL A 45 2.11 -3.36 -9.12
N ASP A 46 2.60 -3.72 -10.31
CA ASP A 46 4.03 -3.81 -10.60
C ASP A 46 4.76 -2.48 -10.29
N GLY A 47 4.13 -1.33 -10.61
CA GLY A 47 4.66 -0.01 -10.29
C GLY A 47 4.68 0.29 -8.78
N LYS A 48 3.66 -0.12 -8.03
CA LYS A 48 3.60 0.05 -6.56
C LYS A 48 4.62 -0.85 -5.85
N ASP A 49 4.76 -2.09 -6.31
CA ASP A 49 5.70 -3.06 -5.75
C ASP A 49 7.14 -2.59 -5.98
N LEU A 50 7.45 -2.08 -7.17
CA LEU A 50 8.77 -1.49 -7.45
C LEU A 50 9.10 -0.30 -6.53
N ILE A 51 8.11 0.58 -6.27
CA ILE A 51 8.29 1.69 -5.31
C ILE A 51 8.57 1.15 -3.91
N ALA A 52 7.86 0.10 -3.49
CA ALA A 52 8.04 -0.52 -2.18
C ALA A 52 9.39 -1.24 -2.03
N ASP A 53 9.94 -1.80 -3.12
CA ASP A 53 11.25 -2.45 -3.13
C ASP A 53 12.42 -1.45 -3.00
N ILE A 54 12.25 -0.23 -3.50
CA ILE A 54 13.34 0.77 -3.57
C ILE A 54 13.31 1.73 -2.38
N LEU A 55 12.12 2.12 -1.91
CA LEU A 55 11.99 3.13 -0.86
C LEU A 55 11.68 2.48 0.49
N PRO A 56 12.46 2.80 1.55
CA PRO A 56 12.17 2.28 2.88
C PRO A 56 10.79 2.77 3.34
N PRO A 57 9.92 1.87 3.85
CA PRO A 57 8.59 2.27 4.28
C PRO A 57 8.67 3.12 5.55
N PRO A 58 8.05 4.31 5.62
CA PRO A 58 8.22 5.24 6.75
C PRO A 58 7.75 4.72 8.11
N LEU A 59 6.80 3.77 8.10
CA LEU A 59 6.33 3.11 9.32
C LEU A 59 7.19 1.92 9.72
N TYR A 60 8.20 1.56 8.94
CA TYR A 60 9.18 0.55 9.29
C TYR A 60 10.50 1.20 9.67
N LEU A 61 10.85 1.11 10.95
CA LEU A 61 11.87 1.96 11.58
C LEU A 61 13.32 1.55 11.27
N ILE A 62 13.50 0.60 10.34
CA ILE A 62 14.79 -0.04 10.03
C ILE A 62 15.86 0.97 9.63
N GLU A 63 15.51 2.02 8.86
CA GLU A 63 16.48 3.00 8.43
C GLU A 63 17.02 3.80 9.62
N SER A 64 16.14 4.31 10.48
CA SER A 64 16.57 5.02 11.70
C SER A 64 17.41 4.13 12.62
N TYR A 65 17.10 2.83 12.68
CA TYR A 65 17.86 1.85 13.46
C TYR A 65 19.24 1.64 12.86
N ALA A 66 19.34 1.46 11.53
CA ALA A 66 20.62 1.33 10.82
C ALA A 66 21.50 2.55 11.02
N LEU A 67 20.95 3.76 10.84
CA LEU A 67 21.67 5.02 11.00
C LEU A 67 22.18 5.23 12.44
N ALA A 68 21.38 4.87 13.46
CA ALA A 68 21.83 4.95 14.86
C ALA A 68 23.03 4.03 15.15
N ASN A 69 23.02 2.83 14.58
CA ASN A 69 24.14 1.90 14.72
C ASN A 69 25.36 2.33 13.87
N GLU A 70 25.14 2.89 12.68
CA GLU A 70 26.21 3.41 11.83
C GLU A 70 26.95 4.54 12.52
N VAL A 71 26.25 5.51 13.12
CA VAL A 71 26.89 6.61 13.87
C VAL A 71 27.68 6.08 15.07
N PHE A 72 27.20 5.04 15.73
CA PHE A 72 27.91 4.44 16.86
C PHE A 72 29.21 3.75 16.44
N VAL A 73 29.19 3.00 15.33
CA VAL A 73 30.37 2.28 14.81
C VAL A 73 31.32 3.23 14.07
N HIS A 74 30.77 4.22 13.37
CA HIS A 74 31.44 5.22 12.55
C HIS A 74 31.01 6.64 12.96
N PRO A 75 31.59 7.20 14.04
CA PRO A 75 31.24 8.53 14.54
C PRO A 75 31.44 9.67 13.52
N ASP A 76 32.28 9.47 12.49
CA ASP A 76 32.47 10.39 11.38
C ASP A 76 31.22 10.59 10.52
N THR A 77 30.27 9.65 10.55
CA THR A 77 28.97 9.75 9.87
C THR A 77 27.94 10.59 10.64
N ALA A 78 28.21 10.97 11.89
CA ALA A 78 27.28 11.67 12.78
C ALA A 78 26.69 12.94 12.15
N ALA A 79 27.52 13.74 11.49
CA ALA A 79 27.12 15.00 10.86
C ALA A 79 26.09 14.81 9.74
N VAL A 80 26.10 13.65 9.07
CA VAL A 80 25.16 13.30 8.00
C VAL A 80 23.94 12.59 8.55
N ASN A 81 24.14 11.62 9.43
CA ASN A 81 23.11 10.67 9.84
C ASN A 81 22.20 11.17 10.96
N ILE A 82 22.73 11.90 11.95
CA ILE A 82 21.92 12.41 13.07
C ILE A 82 20.79 13.34 12.59
N PRO A 83 21.01 14.30 11.66
CA PRO A 83 19.93 15.12 11.12
C PRO A 83 18.83 14.31 10.41
N ARG A 84 19.15 13.13 9.85
CA ARG A 84 18.16 12.29 9.16
C ARG A 84 17.13 11.70 10.13
N PHE A 85 17.42 11.58 11.42
CA PHE A 85 16.42 11.12 12.40
C PHE A 85 15.18 12.03 12.42
N ASP A 86 15.37 13.34 12.29
CA ASP A 86 14.25 14.29 12.29
C ASP A 86 13.43 14.17 11.00
N VAL A 87 14.10 14.01 9.85
CA VAL A 87 13.43 13.77 8.56
C VAL A 87 12.59 12.50 8.61
N LEU A 88 13.17 11.40 9.09
CA LEU A 88 12.48 10.12 9.20
C LEU A 88 11.33 10.17 10.22
N LYS A 89 11.48 10.93 11.30
CA LYS A 89 10.40 11.17 12.29
C LYS A 89 9.24 11.94 11.66
N THR A 90 9.51 12.97 10.87
CA THR A 90 8.46 13.69 10.13
C THR A 90 7.71 12.77 9.18
N LEU A 91 8.42 11.96 8.37
CA LEU A 91 7.79 11.00 7.45
C LEU A 91 6.94 9.96 8.19
N TYR A 92 7.42 9.48 9.35
CA TYR A 92 6.66 8.58 10.21
C TYR A 92 5.36 9.22 10.70
N GLU A 93 5.41 10.47 11.17
CA GLU A 93 4.25 11.21 11.67
C GLU A 93 3.23 11.53 10.58
N GLU A 94 3.69 11.91 9.39
CA GLU A 94 2.83 12.13 8.23
C GLU A 94 2.06 10.86 7.87
N ARG A 95 2.73 9.69 7.84
CA ARG A 95 2.06 8.42 7.57
C ARG A 95 1.12 8.02 8.70
N ARG A 96 1.50 8.24 9.96
CA ARG A 96 0.64 8.02 11.13
C ARG A 96 -0.65 8.84 11.04
N GLU A 97 -0.60 10.09 10.59
CA GLU A 97 -1.80 10.90 10.41
C GLU A 97 -2.63 10.45 9.22
N TYR A 98 -1.97 10.18 8.09
CA TYR A 98 -2.62 9.73 6.86
C TYR A 98 -3.53 8.53 7.10
N TRP A 99 -3.06 7.53 7.83
CA TRP A 99 -3.80 6.28 8.01
C TRP A 99 -5.05 6.42 8.89
N LYS A 100 -5.23 7.52 9.63
CA LYS A 100 -6.41 7.72 10.51
C LYS A 100 -7.70 7.80 9.70
N ASN A 101 -7.59 8.37 8.49
CA ASN A 101 -8.71 8.60 7.58
C ASN A 101 -8.80 7.53 6.48
N SER A 102 -8.10 6.41 6.64
CA SER A 102 -8.09 5.34 5.64
C SER A 102 -9.36 4.47 5.72
N THR A 103 -9.67 3.78 4.62
CA THR A 103 -10.75 2.80 4.56
C THR A 103 -10.31 1.41 5.01
N LEU A 104 -9.26 1.31 5.84
CA LEU A 104 -8.78 0.03 6.33
C LEU A 104 -9.85 -0.65 7.19
N PRO A 105 -10.05 -1.97 7.03
CA PRO A 105 -10.83 -2.77 7.95
C PRO A 105 -10.41 -2.55 9.41
N ASP A 106 -11.38 -2.60 10.33
CA ASP A 106 -11.15 -2.32 11.75
C ASP A 106 -10.01 -3.16 12.35
N ALA A 107 -9.89 -4.43 11.97
CA ALA A 107 -8.81 -5.31 12.45
C ALA A 107 -7.41 -4.84 12.02
N LEU A 108 -7.26 -4.40 10.76
CA LEU A 108 -5.99 -3.85 10.28
C LEU A 108 -5.69 -2.50 10.91
N ARG A 109 -6.71 -1.65 11.08
CA ARG A 109 -6.57 -0.35 11.74
C ARG A 109 -6.17 -0.51 13.21
N ALA A 110 -6.80 -1.42 13.95
CA ALA A 110 -6.45 -1.73 15.33
C ALA A 110 -4.99 -2.24 15.42
N LYS A 111 -4.61 -3.21 14.59
CA LYS A 111 -3.22 -3.71 14.56
C LYS A 111 -2.21 -2.62 14.22
N LEU A 112 -2.54 -1.72 13.30
CA LEU A 112 -1.69 -0.58 12.98
C LEU A 112 -1.51 0.35 14.18
N TYR A 113 -2.59 0.80 14.82
CA TYR A 113 -2.48 1.83 15.87
C TYR A 113 -2.05 1.28 17.22
N ASP A 114 -2.66 0.18 17.64
CA ASP A 114 -2.51 -0.35 19.00
C ASP A 114 -1.16 -1.06 19.17
N GLU A 115 -0.57 -1.55 18.08
CA GLU A 115 0.68 -2.31 18.11
C GLU A 115 1.80 -1.61 17.34
N VAL A 116 1.66 -1.41 16.03
CA VAL A 116 2.76 -0.87 15.19
C VAL A 116 3.08 0.58 15.58
N ILE A 117 2.07 1.45 15.63
CA ILE A 117 2.28 2.86 15.99
C ILE A 117 2.65 3.00 17.45
N ALA A 118 1.96 2.33 18.38
CA ALA A 118 2.29 2.42 19.81
C ALA A 118 3.74 2.01 20.12
N LYS A 119 4.24 0.91 19.53
CA LYS A 119 5.63 0.48 19.68
C LYS A 119 6.61 1.40 18.97
N GLY A 120 6.22 1.93 17.81
CA GLY A 120 7.03 2.90 17.08
C GLY A 120 7.18 4.22 17.84
N ASP A 121 6.12 4.70 18.49
CA ASP A 121 6.16 5.90 19.33
C ASP A 121 7.12 5.70 20.52
N ARG A 122 7.15 4.50 21.12
CA ARG A 122 8.14 4.13 22.15
C ARG A 122 9.57 4.17 21.60
N TYR A 123 9.83 3.52 20.47
CA TYR A 123 11.14 3.54 19.81
C TYR A 123 11.61 4.97 19.51
N TRP A 124 10.72 5.80 18.92
CA TRP A 124 11.04 7.18 18.58
C TRP A 124 11.33 8.05 19.79
N SER A 125 10.65 7.80 20.91
CA SER A 125 10.94 8.49 22.17
C SER A 125 12.38 8.22 22.62
N THR A 126 12.80 6.96 22.66
CA THR A 126 14.20 6.63 23.02
C THR A 126 15.20 7.13 21.98
N LEU A 127 14.88 7.03 20.68
CA LEU A 127 15.78 7.53 19.64
C LEU A 127 16.01 9.04 19.77
N GLN A 128 14.94 9.83 19.88
CA GLN A 128 15.03 11.30 19.89
C GLN A 128 15.55 11.85 21.21
N ASN A 129 15.12 11.27 22.34
CA ASN A 129 15.39 11.85 23.66
C ASN A 129 16.66 11.31 24.30
N GLU A 130 17.17 10.15 23.87
CA GLU A 130 18.29 9.48 24.53
C GLU A 130 19.40 9.13 23.54
N VAL A 131 19.10 8.48 22.41
CA VAL A 131 20.13 8.06 21.45
C VAL A 131 20.74 9.26 20.72
N LYS A 132 19.91 10.12 20.13
CA LYS A 132 20.35 11.32 19.42
C LYS A 132 21.30 12.21 20.24
N PRO A 133 20.96 12.62 21.49
CA PRO A 133 21.89 13.41 22.30
C PRO A 133 23.15 12.62 22.70
N ALA A 134 23.04 11.33 23.02
CA ALA A 134 24.20 10.51 23.39
C ALA A 134 25.20 10.33 22.24
N LEU A 135 24.70 10.07 21.02
CA LEU A 135 25.51 10.00 19.81
C LEU A 135 26.15 11.34 19.47
N SER A 136 25.43 12.45 19.69
CA SER A 136 25.98 13.81 19.47
C SER A 136 27.10 14.16 20.44
N ALA A 137 27.06 13.61 21.66
CA ALA A 137 28.09 13.82 22.68
C ALA A 137 29.37 12.98 22.44
N GLY A 138 29.30 11.92 21.62
CA GLY A 138 30.44 11.08 21.27
C GLY A 138 30.95 10.15 22.39
N ASP A 139 30.24 10.01 23.51
CA ASP A 139 30.62 9.09 24.59
C ASP A 139 30.08 7.68 24.33
N ALA A 140 30.91 6.83 23.73
CA ALA A 140 30.55 5.46 23.39
C ALA A 140 30.12 4.59 24.60
N SER A 141 30.65 4.88 25.80
CA SER A 141 30.34 4.10 27.01
C SER A 141 28.91 4.36 27.50
N ALA A 142 28.44 5.60 27.36
CA ALA A 142 27.08 6.01 27.70
C ALA A 142 26.05 5.55 26.65
N VAL A 143 26.46 5.41 25.37
CA VAL A 143 25.56 5.05 24.26
C VAL A 143 25.17 3.57 24.26
N THR A 144 26.10 2.67 24.62
CA THR A 144 25.93 1.21 24.54
C THR A 144 24.65 0.69 25.23
N PRO A 145 24.34 1.04 26.49
CA PRO A 145 23.11 0.57 27.14
C PRO A 145 21.84 1.12 26.46
N ILE A 146 21.88 2.35 25.93
CA ILE A 146 20.75 2.99 25.25
C ILE A 146 20.46 2.28 23.91
N LEU A 147 21.50 1.98 23.12
CA LEU A 147 21.36 1.21 21.87
C LEU A 147 20.90 -0.21 22.11
N SER A 148 21.30 -0.82 23.23
CA SER A 148 20.80 -2.15 23.62
C SER A 148 19.29 -2.13 23.87
N ARG A 149 18.76 -1.07 24.51
CA ARG A 149 17.31 -0.89 24.67
C ARG A 149 16.63 -0.58 23.33
N LEU A 150 17.21 0.30 22.52
CA LEU A 150 16.69 0.66 21.20
C LEU A 150 16.56 -0.57 20.28
N LYS A 151 17.52 -1.49 20.31
CA LYS A 151 17.45 -2.78 19.61
C LYS A 151 16.19 -3.57 20.01
N VAL A 152 15.93 -3.69 21.31
CA VAL A 152 14.76 -4.44 21.80
C VAL A 152 13.46 -3.78 21.33
N GLU A 153 13.41 -2.45 21.37
CA GLU A 153 12.27 -1.66 20.89
C GLU A 153 12.03 -1.81 19.39
N PHE A 154 13.10 -1.78 18.60
CA PHE A 154 13.04 -2.01 17.16
C PHE A 154 12.48 -3.40 16.84
N HIS A 155 12.97 -4.46 17.47
CA HIS A 155 12.50 -5.83 17.18
C HIS A 155 11.08 -6.12 17.70
N ASP A 156 10.67 -5.49 18.80
CA ASP A 156 9.28 -5.54 19.26
C ASP A 156 8.33 -4.87 18.24
N HIS A 157 8.73 -3.70 17.73
CA HIS A 157 8.03 -3.02 16.64
C HIS A 157 8.02 -3.85 15.34
N GLU A 158 9.17 -4.38 14.92
CA GLU A 158 9.33 -5.23 13.72
C GLU A 158 8.41 -6.44 13.76
N THR A 159 8.27 -7.09 14.92
CA THR A 159 7.35 -8.21 15.11
C THR A 159 5.91 -7.80 14.78
N SER A 160 5.47 -6.64 15.27
CA SER A 160 4.12 -6.13 14.98
C SER A 160 3.96 -5.70 13.52
N VAL A 161 4.99 -5.13 12.89
CA VAL A 161 4.99 -4.80 11.46
C VAL A 161 4.83 -6.06 10.62
N ASN A 162 5.62 -7.10 10.88
CA ASN A 162 5.56 -8.35 10.12
C ASN A 162 4.19 -9.03 10.25
N GLN A 163 3.60 -8.99 11.45
CA GLN A 163 2.23 -9.48 11.64
C GLN A 163 1.20 -8.65 10.86
N LEU A 164 1.33 -7.32 10.85
CA LEU A 164 0.45 -6.46 10.07
C LEU A 164 0.62 -6.67 8.55
N VAL A 165 1.85 -6.92 8.07
CA VAL A 165 2.11 -7.27 6.67
C VAL A 165 1.37 -8.54 6.30
N THR A 166 1.46 -9.61 7.10
CA THR A 166 0.70 -10.85 6.85
C THR A 166 -0.81 -10.57 6.78
N MET A 167 -1.36 -9.85 7.76
CA MET A 167 -2.79 -9.52 7.77
C MET A 167 -3.21 -8.67 6.55
N ALA A 168 -2.39 -7.71 6.13
CA ALA A 168 -2.66 -6.85 5.00
C ALA A 168 -2.57 -7.62 3.67
N SER A 169 -1.62 -8.53 3.54
CA SER A 169 -1.48 -9.44 2.38
C SER A 169 -2.69 -10.37 2.27
N ASP A 170 -3.13 -10.98 3.37
CA ASP A 170 -4.33 -11.83 3.38
C ASP A 170 -5.58 -11.04 2.98
N TYR A 171 -5.70 -9.81 3.49
CA TYR A 171 -6.79 -8.91 3.09
C TYR A 171 -6.73 -8.57 1.60
N LEU A 172 -5.56 -8.23 1.06
CA LEU A 172 -5.39 -7.92 -0.37
C LEU A 172 -5.82 -9.09 -1.25
N VAL A 173 -5.31 -10.30 -1.00
CA VAL A 173 -5.66 -11.52 -1.74
C VAL A 173 -7.17 -11.80 -1.68
N SER A 174 -7.78 -11.61 -0.51
CA SER A 174 -9.23 -11.74 -0.33
C SER A 174 -10.00 -10.72 -1.17
N ARG A 175 -9.56 -9.46 -1.23
CA ARG A 175 -10.20 -8.41 -2.05
C ARG A 175 -10.07 -8.66 -3.55
N GLU A 176 -8.91 -9.10 -4.02
CA GLU A 176 -8.69 -9.48 -5.41
C GLU A 176 -9.57 -10.67 -5.81
N SER A 177 -9.62 -11.71 -4.97
CA SER A 177 -10.46 -12.89 -5.19
C SER A 177 -11.94 -12.55 -5.25
N TYR A 178 -12.41 -11.71 -4.31
CA TYR A 178 -13.78 -11.21 -4.31
C TYR A 178 -14.10 -10.42 -5.58
N ALA A 179 -13.22 -9.50 -5.99
CA ALA A 179 -13.43 -8.69 -7.19
C ALA A 179 -13.48 -9.56 -8.47
N ALA A 180 -12.62 -10.58 -8.57
CA ALA A 180 -12.61 -11.50 -9.70
C ALA A 180 -13.91 -12.34 -9.78
N ALA A 181 -14.40 -12.83 -8.64
CA ALA A 181 -15.64 -13.59 -8.55
C ALA A 181 -16.86 -12.72 -8.91
N GLU A 182 -16.90 -11.49 -8.38
CA GLU A 182 -17.98 -10.53 -8.65
C GLU A 182 -18.01 -10.13 -10.13
N SER A 183 -16.84 -9.85 -10.74
CA SER A 183 -16.75 -9.54 -12.18
C SER A 183 -17.26 -10.70 -13.02
N SER A 184 -16.84 -11.93 -12.73
CA SER A 184 -17.25 -13.11 -13.50
C SER A 184 -18.76 -13.38 -13.38
N SER A 185 -19.32 -13.24 -12.18
CA SER A 185 -20.76 -13.42 -11.95
C SER A 185 -21.59 -12.40 -12.72
N ARG A 186 -21.19 -11.12 -12.70
CA ARG A 186 -21.89 -10.04 -13.40
C ARG A 186 -21.75 -10.15 -14.92
N GLU A 187 -20.58 -10.52 -15.42
CA GLU A 187 -20.36 -10.77 -16.84
C GLU A 187 -21.29 -11.90 -17.34
N LEU A 188 -21.41 -12.99 -16.58
CA LEU A 188 -22.33 -14.08 -16.90
C LEU A 188 -23.79 -13.62 -16.88
N LEU A 189 -24.19 -12.82 -15.89
CA LEU A 189 -25.55 -12.27 -15.81
C LEU A 189 -25.89 -11.36 -17.01
N VAL A 190 -24.95 -10.53 -17.45
CA VAL A 190 -25.15 -9.68 -18.63
C VAL A 190 -25.30 -10.53 -19.90
N LEU A 191 -24.49 -11.59 -20.04
CA LEU A 191 -24.60 -12.50 -21.17
C LEU A 191 -25.92 -13.27 -21.17
N THR A 192 -26.39 -13.76 -20.02
CA THR A 192 -27.67 -14.48 -19.94
C THR A 192 -28.85 -13.56 -20.20
N LEU A 193 -28.87 -12.36 -19.63
CA LEU A 193 -29.93 -11.38 -19.90
C LEU A 193 -29.90 -10.84 -21.33
N GLY A 194 -28.72 -10.71 -21.94
CA GLY A 194 -28.58 -10.27 -23.33
C GLY A 194 -28.96 -11.32 -24.37
N LEU A 195 -29.05 -12.60 -23.98
CA LEU A 195 -29.50 -13.72 -24.82
C LEU A 195 -31.00 -14.01 -24.68
N LEU A 196 -31.69 -13.42 -23.69
CA LEU A 196 -33.15 -13.50 -23.48
C LEU A 196 -33.88 -12.40 -24.23
#